data_AF-A0A845UPR5-F1
#
_entry.id   AF-A0A845UPR5-F1
#
_cell.length_a   1.000
_cell.length_b   1.000
_cell.length_c   1.000
_cell.angle_alpha   90.00
_cell.angle_beta   90.00
_cell.angle_gamma   90.00
#
_symmetry.space_group_name_H-M   'P 1'
#
loop_
_entity.id
_entity.type
_entity.pdbx_description
1 polymer ?
#
loop_
_entity_poly.entity_id
_entity_poly.type
_entity_poly.pdbx_seq_one_letter_code
_entity_poly.pdbx_strand_id
1 'polypeptide(L)'
;MPNFEAALGVEYTNLAARGRKEHPARRLSDDLALVIFFGTKHSSVHLWGLADGRSHASENLPFLLDPLFIEDEEASHVIEVFRRLAPDHEFDLYPEISSVAPAPGPL
;
A
#
# COMPACT_ATOMS: atom_id res chain seq x y z
N MET A 1 2.03 -11.19 -13.95
CA MET A 1 1.01 -10.41 -13.22
C MET A 1 1.22 -10.69 -11.74
N PRO A 2 1.95 -9.79 -11.04
CA PRO A 2 2.29 -9.98 -9.64
C PRO A 2 1.07 -9.87 -8.72
N ASN A 3 1.12 -10.53 -7.57
CA ASN A 3 0.11 -10.39 -6.52
C ASN A 3 0.12 -8.95 -6.00
N PHE A 4 -1.06 -8.37 -5.79
CA PHE A 4 -1.31 -7.03 -5.28
C PHE A 4 -0.46 -6.69 -4.04
N GLU A 5 -0.41 -7.61 -3.08
CA GLU A 5 0.37 -7.47 -1.84
C GLU A 5 1.87 -7.35 -2.11
N ALA A 6 2.40 -8.25 -2.94
CA ALA A 6 3.82 -8.29 -3.28
C ALA A 6 4.25 -7.07 -4.11
N ALA A 7 3.37 -6.56 -4.97
CA ALA A 7 3.65 -5.37 -5.77
C ALA A 7 3.82 -4.11 -4.91
N LEU A 8 2.97 -3.95 -3.91
CA LEU A 8 2.88 -2.73 -3.11
C LEU A 8 3.61 -2.83 -1.75
N GLY A 9 4.00 -4.04 -1.34
CA GLY A 9 4.51 -4.31 0.00
C GLY A 9 3.46 -4.02 1.07
N VAL A 10 2.23 -4.47 0.84
CA VAL A 10 1.10 -4.28 1.76
C VAL A 10 0.69 -5.60 2.40
N GLU A 11 0.14 -5.52 3.61
CA GLU A 11 -0.44 -6.63 4.37
C GLU A 11 -1.91 -6.32 4.70
N TYR A 12 -2.74 -7.34 4.90
CA TYR A 12 -4.11 -7.14 5.35
C TYR A 12 -4.16 -6.76 6.83
N THR A 13 -4.62 -5.53 7.11
CA THR A 13 -4.83 -5.02 8.46
C THR A 13 -6.32 -4.85 8.74
N ASN A 14 -6.77 -5.25 9.94
CA ASN A 14 -8.13 -5.00 10.39
C ASN A 14 -8.24 -3.62 11.05
N LEU A 15 -9.03 -2.73 10.46
CA LEU A 15 -9.20 -1.35 10.93
C LEU A 15 -10.48 -1.13 11.74
N ALA A 16 -11.32 -2.15 11.90
CA ALA A 16 -12.61 -1.99 12.57
C ALA A 16 -12.50 -2.19 14.08
N ALA A 17 -12.90 -1.17 14.84
CA ALA A 17 -13.02 -1.26 16.31
C ALA A 17 -14.09 -2.28 16.79
N ARG A 18 -15.02 -2.71 15.92
CA ARG A 18 -16.13 -3.64 16.25
C ARG A 18 -16.55 -4.59 15.11
N GLY A 19 -15.65 -4.89 14.16
CA GLY A 19 -15.95 -5.78 13.04
C GLY A 19 -14.69 -6.36 12.40
N ARG A 20 -14.85 -7.19 11.35
CA ARG A 20 -13.74 -7.58 10.47
C ARG A 20 -13.88 -6.78 9.17
N LYS A 21 -13.06 -5.75 9.01
CA LYS A 21 -12.84 -5.10 7.72
C LYS A 21 -11.33 -5.08 7.51
N GLU A 22 -10.85 -6.09 6.82
CA GLU A 22 -9.46 -6.21 6.42
C GLU A 22 -9.26 -5.31 5.20
N HIS A 23 -8.26 -4.44 5.29
CA HIS A 23 -7.84 -3.55 4.24
C HIS A 23 -6.35 -3.80 3.96
N PRO A 24 -5.90 -3.82 2.70
CA PRO A 24 -4.48 -3.80 2.41
C PRO A 24 -3.88 -2.52 2.95
N ALA A 25 -2.81 -2.66 3.70
CA ALA A 25 -2.14 -1.55 4.34
C ALA A 25 -0.62 -1.74 4.32
N ARG A 26 0.10 -0.64 4.18
CA ARG A 26 1.54 -0.58 4.42
C ARG A 26 1.79 0.12 5.74
N ARG A 27 2.30 -0.63 6.72
CA ARG A 27 2.61 -0.07 8.03
C ARG A 27 3.82 0.86 7.94
N LEU A 28 3.69 2.06 8.50
CA LEU A 28 4.77 3.06 8.55
C LEU A 28 5.41 3.10 9.95
N SER A 29 4.58 2.96 10.99
CA SER A 29 4.99 2.88 12.38
C SER A 29 3.96 2.12 13.22
N ASP A 30 4.14 2.08 14.54
CA ASP A 30 3.18 1.46 15.45
C ASP A 30 1.81 2.16 15.41
N ASP A 31 1.80 3.47 15.16
CA ASP A 31 0.60 4.33 15.21
C ASP A 31 0.09 4.76 13.83
N LEU A 32 0.79 4.42 12.74
CA LEU A 32 0.49 4.96 11.42
C LEU A 32 0.64 3.92 10.30
N ALA A 33 -0.31 3.93 9.36
CA ALA A 33 -0.27 3.08 8.17
C ALA A 33 -0.85 3.82 6.95
N LEU A 34 -0.42 3.43 5.76
CA LEU A 34 -1.11 3.74 4.51
C LEU A 34 -2.10 2.63 4.20
N VAL A 35 -3.38 2.97 4.06
CA VAL A 35 -4.47 2.00 3.90
C VAL A 35 -5.13 2.20 2.55
N ILE A 36 -5.36 1.11 1.82
CA ILE A 36 -6.08 1.11 0.56
C ILE A 36 -7.55 0.77 0.80
N PHE A 37 -8.44 1.60 0.27
CA PHE A 37 -9.87 1.38 0.25
C PHE A 37 -10.32 1.12 -1.19
N PHE A 38 -10.82 -0.09 -1.42
CA PHE A 38 -11.51 -0.43 -2.66
C PHE A 38 -12.93 0.15 -2.62
N GLY A 39 -13.23 1.03 -3.57
CA GLY A 39 -14.58 1.59 -3.72
C GLY A 39 -15.27 1.10 -4.97
N THR A 40 -16.55 1.48 -5.12
CA THR A 40 -17.35 1.15 -6.32
C THR A 40 -17.27 2.21 -7.41
N LYS A 41 -16.79 3.42 -7.06
CA LYS A 41 -16.66 4.57 -7.98
C LYS A 41 -15.22 5.07 -8.11
N HIS A 42 -14.46 4.99 -7.02
CA HIS A 42 -13.03 5.29 -6.96
C HIS A 42 -12.43 4.42 -5.86
N SER A 43 -11.20 3.97 -6.07
CA SER A 43 -10.36 3.48 -4.97
C SER A 43 -9.62 4.66 -4.36
N SER A 44 -9.19 4.55 -3.11
CA SER A 44 -8.45 5.61 -2.42
C SER A 44 -7.37 5.04 -1.51
N VAL A 45 -6.35 5.86 -1.26
CA VAL A 45 -5.31 5.60 -0.27
C VAL A 45 -5.46 6.60 0.86
N HIS A 46 -5.37 6.14 2.09
CA HIS A 46 -5.50 6.95 3.29
C HIS A 46 -4.25 6.82 4.14
N LEU A 47 -3.70 7.94 4.60
CA LEU A 47 -2.82 7.96 5.76
C LEU A 47 -3.67 7.81 7.01
N TRP A 48 -3.53 6.70 7.70
CA TRP A 48 -4.43 6.26 8.76
C TRP A 48 -3.72 6.19 10.10
N GLY A 49 -4.27 6.88 11.10
CA GLY A 49 -3.90 6.77 12.50
C GLY A 49 -4.48 5.48 13.10
N LEU A 50 -3.61 4.56 13.50
CA LEU A 50 -4.00 3.28 14.09
C LEU A 50 -4.52 3.46 15.52
N ALA A 51 -3.93 4.40 16.28
CA ALA A 51 -4.32 4.67 17.67
C ALA A 51 -5.69 5.35 17.79
N ASP A 52 -6.01 6.30 16.90
CA ASP A 52 -7.26 7.05 16.93
C ASP A 52 -8.33 6.50 15.96
N GLY A 53 -7.93 5.60 15.06
CA GLY A 53 -8.80 4.95 14.10
C GLY A 53 -9.35 5.92 13.05
N ARG A 54 -8.54 6.87 12.57
CA ARG A 54 -8.98 7.93 11.65
C ARG A 54 -8.03 8.14 10.48
N SER A 55 -8.56 8.66 9.38
CA SER A 55 -7.75 9.12 8.26
C SER A 55 -7.29 10.56 8.52
N HIS A 56 -5.96 10.77 8.51
CA HIS A 56 -5.34 12.09 8.62
C HIS A 56 -5.20 12.79 7.27
N ALA A 57 -4.95 12.02 6.21
CA ALA A 57 -4.91 12.48 4.82
C ALA A 57 -5.39 11.36 3.88
N SER A 58 -5.82 11.72 2.68
CA SER A 58 -6.27 10.74 1.68
C SER A 58 -6.13 11.26 0.26
N GLU A 59 -5.97 10.35 -0.68
CA GLU A 59 -5.98 10.64 -2.12
C GLU A 59 -6.82 9.61 -2.87
N ASN A 60 -7.63 10.07 -3.82
CA ASN A 60 -8.40 9.21 -4.70
C ASN A 60 -7.54 8.76 -5.88
N LEU A 61 -7.62 7.49 -6.21
CA LEU A 61 -6.99 6.94 -7.41
C LEU A 61 -7.84 7.25 -8.63
N PRO A 62 -7.22 7.50 -9.80
CA PRO A 62 -7.93 7.77 -11.04
C PRO A 62 -8.57 6.51 -11.67
N PHE A 63 -8.44 5.35 -11.01
CA PHE A 63 -8.94 4.05 -11.43
C PHE A 63 -9.51 3.27 -10.25
N LEU A 64 -10.19 2.17 -10.56
CA LEU A 64 -10.64 1.19 -9.56
C LEU A 64 -9.58 0.10 -9.44
N LEU A 65 -9.16 -0.17 -8.22
CA LEU A 65 -8.25 -1.27 -7.93
C LEU A 65 -9.03 -2.59 -7.85
N ASP A 66 -8.45 -3.65 -8.40
CA ASP A 66 -8.87 -5.03 -8.15
C ASP A 66 -8.10 -5.56 -6.92
N PRO A 67 -8.78 -6.19 -5.94
CA PRO A 67 -8.12 -6.70 -4.74
C PRO A 67 -7.27 -7.96 -4.97
N LEU A 68 -7.41 -8.64 -6.11
CA LEU A 68 -6.68 -9.88 -6.44
C LEU A 68 -5.46 -9.60 -7.31
N PHE A 69 -5.49 -8.53 -8.10
CA PHE A 69 -4.46 -8.25 -9.09
C PHE A 69 -4.26 -6.74 -9.30
N ILE A 70 -3.05 -6.34 -9.69
CA ILE A 70 -2.73 -4.94 -10.02
C ILE A 70 -1.73 -4.88 -11.19
N GLU A 71 -1.99 -4.01 -12.16
CA GLU A 71 -1.06 -3.76 -13.25
C GLU A 71 0.13 -2.90 -12.79
N ASP A 72 1.28 -3.01 -13.47
CA ASP A 72 2.49 -2.27 -13.09
C ASP A 72 2.28 -0.74 -13.11
N GLU A 73 1.47 -0.22 -14.03
CA GLU A 73 1.13 1.21 -14.12
C GLU A 73 0.27 1.65 -12.92
N GLU A 74 -0.74 0.87 -12.57
CA GLU A 74 -1.60 1.12 -11.42
C GLU A 74 -0.81 1.05 -10.11
N ALA A 75 0.05 0.03 -9.99
CA ALA A 75 0.93 -0.14 -8.84
C ALA A 75 1.89 1.04 -8.70
N SER A 76 2.51 1.47 -9.81
CA SER A 76 3.38 2.66 -9.84
C SER A 76 2.64 3.89 -9.31
N HIS A 77 1.41 4.11 -9.77
CA HIS A 77 0.60 5.23 -9.34
C HIS A 77 0.26 5.16 -7.84
N VAL A 78 -0.05 3.98 -7.30
CA VAL A 78 -0.28 3.78 -5.87
C VAL A 78 0.98 4.12 -5.07
N ILE A 79 2.17 3.71 -5.53
CA ILE A 79 3.44 4.07 -4.89
C ILE A 79 3.70 5.58 -4.92
N GLU A 80 3.37 6.26 -6.01
CA GLU A 80 3.46 7.73 -6.05
C GLU A 80 2.52 8.39 -5.03
N VAL A 81 1.31 7.87 -4.86
CA VAL A 81 0.38 8.33 -3.81
C VAL A 81 0.97 8.07 -2.42
N PHE A 82 1.60 6.92 -2.19
CA PHE A 82 2.28 6.62 -0.92
C PHE A 82 3.35 7.66 -0.61
N ARG A 83 4.21 7.98 -1.58
CA ARG A 83 5.25 9.01 -1.46
C ARG A 83 4.67 10.41 -1.20
N ARG A 84 3.51 10.75 -1.78
CA ARG A 84 2.85 12.04 -1.51
C ARG A 84 2.24 12.11 -0.11
N LEU A 85 1.61 11.02 0.35
CA LEU A 85 0.95 10.97 1.66
C LEU A 85 1.94 10.81 2.82
N ALA A 86 3.11 10.19 2.57
CA ALA A 86 4.15 9.95 3.57
C ALA A 86 5.55 10.26 3.00
N PRO A 87 5.88 11.54 2.73
CA PRO A 87 7.11 11.93 2.02
C PRO A 87 8.40 11.58 2.76
N ASP A 88 8.33 11.37 4.07
CA ASP A 88 9.49 10.98 4.90
C ASP A 88 9.77 9.48 4.88
N HIS A 89 9.06 8.70 4.07
CA HIS A 89 9.20 7.24 3.96
C HIS A 89 9.55 6.82 2.54
N GLU A 90 10.38 5.78 2.42
CA GLU A 90 10.77 5.22 1.14
C GLU A 90 9.80 4.10 0.70
N PHE A 91 9.40 4.19 -0.57
CA PHE A 91 8.49 3.24 -1.19
C PHE A 91 9.04 2.81 -2.54
N ASP A 92 9.24 1.52 -2.70
CA ASP A 92 9.57 0.88 -3.98
C ASP A 92 8.47 -0.10 -4.37
N LEU A 93 8.31 -0.26 -5.67
CA LEU A 93 7.59 -1.40 -6.24
C LEU A 93 8.41 -2.66 -5.99
N TYR A 94 7.70 -3.74 -5.66
CA TYR A 94 8.33 -5.06 -5.42
C TYR A 94 9.46 -5.02 -4.38
N PRO A 95 9.20 -4.54 -3.15
CA PRO A 95 10.24 -4.36 -2.15
C PRO A 95 11.00 -5.66 -1.80
N GLU A 96 10.36 -6.82 -1.93
CA GLU A 96 11.01 -8.13 -1.69
C GLU A 96 11.99 -8.54 -2.79
N ILE A 97 11.77 -8.10 -4.05
CA ILE A 97 12.65 -8.43 -5.18
C ILE A 97 13.88 -7.52 -5.18
N SER A 98 13.73 -6.27 -4.76
CA SER A 98 14.81 -5.28 -4.66
C SER A 98 15.88 -5.63 -3.61
N SER A 99 15.61 -6.57 -2.70
CA SER A 99 16.57 -7.02 -1.67
C SER A 99 17.53 -8.13 -2.15
N VAL A 100 17.36 -8.67 -3.35
CA VAL A 100 18.30 -9.67 -3.90
C VAL A 100 19.52 -8.93 -4.46
N ALA A 101 20.55 -8.79 -3.62
CA ALA A 101 21.88 -8.38 -4.08
C ALA A 101 22.31 -9.24 -5.27
N PRO A 102 22.98 -8.68 -6.31
CA PRO A 102 23.49 -9.49 -7.40
C PRO A 102 24.41 -10.57 -6.82
N ALA A 103 24.13 -11.84 -7.16
CA ALA A 103 25.01 -12.93 -6.80
C ALA A 103 26.44 -12.58 -7.21
N PRO A 104 27.46 -12.79 -6.36
CA PRO A 104 28.84 -12.55 -6.75
C PRO A 104 29.13 -13.41 -7.99
N GLY A 105 29.53 -12.75 -9.08
CA GLY A 105 29.88 -13.42 -10.33
C GLY A 105 31.03 -14.42 -10.10
N PRO A 106 31.14 -15.45 -10.96
CA PRO A 106 32.19 -16.46 -10.81
C PRO A 106 33.57 -15.80 -10.95
N LEU A 107 34.47 -16.18 -10.03
CA LEU A 107 35.89 -15.81 -9.99
C LEU A 107 36.67 -16.30 -11.21
#